data_AF-A0A6B0ZQW8-F1
#
_entry.id   AF-A0A6B0ZQW8-F1
#
_cell.length_a   1.000
_cell.length_b   1.000
_cell.length_c   1.000
_cell.angle_alpha   90.00
_cell.angle_beta   90.00
_cell.angle_gamma   90.00
#
_symmetry.space_group_name_H-M   'P 1'
#
loop_
_entity.id
_entity.type
_entity.pdbx_description
1 polymer ?
#
loop_
_entity_poly.entity_id
_entity_poly.type
_entity_poly.pdbx_seq_one_letter_code
_entity_poly.pdbx_strand_id
1 'polypeptide(L)'
;MGSPSTDDLLAALDPHVAGPLEELVQALDGVGLDQGLVKLCATRVEQMIGGGALAASPQDDRERVVLAFTEQYVLDAHGVTDELCAELNAHLSAPELAALTTAIATFEALARSRAVLKGVME
;
A
#
# COMPACT_ATOMS: atom_id res chain seq x y z
N MET A 1 12.85 5.47 23.86
CA MET A 1 12.13 6.38 22.95
C MET A 1 11.89 5.61 21.68
N GLY A 2 10.64 5.43 21.26
CA GLY A 2 10.34 4.72 20.02
C GLY A 2 10.87 5.52 18.84
N SER A 3 11.45 4.84 17.84
CA SER A 3 11.80 5.51 16.59
C SER A 3 10.54 6.17 16.03
N PRO A 4 10.62 7.43 15.57
CA PRO A 4 9.49 8.10 14.95
C PRO A 4 8.95 7.23 13.80
N SER A 5 7.62 7.20 13.65
CA SER A 5 7.03 6.60 12.46
C SER A 5 7.54 7.36 11.23
N THR A 6 7.57 6.75 10.06
CA THR A 6 8.11 7.49 8.91
C THR A 6 7.15 8.57 8.40
N ASP A 7 5.87 8.52 8.76
CA ASP A 7 4.95 9.65 8.57
C ASP A 7 5.51 10.89 9.29
N ASP A 8 6.10 10.71 10.47
CA ASP A 8 6.78 11.77 11.21
C ASP A 8 8.08 12.25 10.52
N LEU A 9 8.76 11.40 9.74
CA LEU A 9 10.01 11.75 9.02
C LEU A 9 9.74 12.51 7.73
N LEU A 10 8.75 12.08 6.93
CA LEU A 10 8.31 12.84 5.76
C LEU A 10 7.75 14.20 6.18
N ALA A 11 6.94 14.22 7.25
CA ALA A 11 6.45 15.47 7.84
C ALA A 11 7.58 16.36 8.39
N ALA A 12 8.63 15.77 8.97
CA ALA A 12 9.80 16.51 9.44
C ALA A 12 10.67 17.08 8.31
N LEU A 13 10.71 16.43 7.14
CA LEU A 13 11.50 16.87 5.99
C LEU A 13 10.77 17.90 5.12
N ASP A 14 9.48 17.68 4.83
CA ASP A 14 8.64 18.66 4.13
C ASP A 14 7.15 18.52 4.51
N PRO A 15 6.62 19.40 5.37
CA PRO A 15 5.22 19.35 5.77
C PRO A 15 4.23 19.67 4.63
N HIS A 16 4.67 20.34 3.55
CA HIS A 16 3.81 20.59 2.39
C HIS A 16 3.53 19.33 1.58
N VAL A 17 4.40 18.33 1.68
CA VAL A 17 4.23 17.03 1.03
C VAL A 17 3.47 16.07 1.94
N ALA A 18 3.76 16.08 3.24
CA ALA A 18 3.15 15.15 4.19
C ALA A 18 1.65 15.38 4.43
N GLY A 19 1.20 16.65 4.52
CA GLY A 19 -0.20 16.97 4.80
C GLY A 19 -1.18 16.39 3.76
N PRO A 20 -1.03 16.69 2.46
CA PRO A 20 -1.89 16.13 1.41
C PRO A 20 -1.86 14.59 1.32
N LEU A 21 -0.74 13.98 1.71
CA LEU A 21 -0.60 12.53 1.72
C LEU A 21 -1.40 11.88 2.85
N GLU A 22 -1.37 12.49 4.04
CA GLU A 22 -2.20 12.08 5.17
C GLU A 22 -3.69 12.23 4.84
N GLU A 23 -4.09 13.35 4.23
CA GLU A 23 -5.47 13.58 3.76
C GLU A 23 -5.92 12.50 2.78
N LEU A 24 -5.05 12.08 1.86
CA LEU A 24 -5.33 10.99 0.92
C LEU A 24 -5.55 9.66 1.64
N VAL A 25 -4.67 9.31 2.59
CA VAL A 25 -4.80 8.07 3.37
C VAL A 25 -6.09 8.09 4.19
N GLN A 26 -6.40 9.20 4.85
CA GLN A 26 -7.65 9.37 5.60
C GLN A 26 -8.89 9.28 4.69
N ALA A 27 -8.82 9.78 3.46
CA ALA A 27 -9.92 9.69 2.51
C ALA A 27 -10.23 8.23 2.10
N LEU A 28 -9.21 7.36 2.07
CA LEU A 28 -9.37 5.94 1.75
C LEU A 28 -10.18 5.18 2.82
N ASP A 29 -10.13 5.64 4.08
CA ASP A 29 -10.93 5.05 5.18
C ASP A 29 -12.44 5.23 4.97
N GLY A 30 -12.83 6.25 4.21
CA GLY A 30 -14.24 6.56 3.93
C GLY A 30 -14.90 5.69 2.85
N VAL A 31 -14.13 4.89 2.09
CA VAL A 31 -14.64 4.14 0.92
C VAL A 31 -15.27 2.79 1.31
N GLY A 32 -15.14 2.38 2.57
CA GLY A 32 -15.70 1.12 3.07
C GLY A 32 -14.89 -0.13 2.69
N LEU A 33 -13.67 0.05 2.15
CA LEU A 33 -12.74 -1.05 1.96
C LEU A 33 -12.31 -1.61 3.33
N ASP A 34 -12.27 -2.93 3.43
CA ASP A 34 -11.89 -3.60 4.68
C ASP A 34 -10.48 -3.18 5.14
N GLN A 35 -10.39 -2.67 6.37
CA GLN A 35 -9.15 -2.13 6.93
C GLN A 35 -8.09 -3.20 7.19
N GLY A 36 -8.52 -4.45 7.43
CA GLY A 36 -7.62 -5.59 7.53
C GLY A 36 -6.91 -5.86 6.21
N LEU A 37 -7.67 -5.82 5.10
CA LEU A 37 -7.17 -5.98 3.75
C LEU A 37 -6.20 -4.86 3.35
N VAL A 38 -6.52 -3.60 3.68
CA VAL A 38 -5.64 -2.45 3.43
C VAL A 38 -4.30 -2.63 4.16
N LYS A 39 -4.35 -3.00 5.45
CA LYS A 39 -3.16 -3.25 6.27
C LYS A 39 -2.32 -4.42 5.73
N LEU A 40 -2.98 -5.47 5.25
CA LEU A 40 -2.32 -6.62 4.64
C LEU A 40 -1.53 -6.19 3.39
N CYS A 41 -2.13 -5.38 2.52
CA CYS A 41 -1.47 -4.82 1.34
C CYS A 41 -0.31 -3.91 1.72
N ALA A 42 -0.50 -2.98 2.66
CA ALA A 42 0.55 -2.08 3.13
C ALA A 42 1.78 -2.85 3.65
N THR A 43 1.55 -3.88 4.46
CA THR A 43 2.64 -4.73 4.98
C THR A 43 3.37 -5.47 3.86
N ARG A 44 2.64 -6.00 2.87
CA ARG A 44 3.23 -6.67 1.71
C ARG A 44 4.10 -5.73 0.87
N VAL A 45 3.62 -4.51 0.62
CA VAL A 45 4.37 -3.47 -0.11
C VAL A 45 5.67 -3.14 0.61
N GLU A 46 5.63 -2.92 1.93
CA GLU A 46 6.83 -2.66 2.73
C GLU A 46 7.81 -3.84 2.72
N GLN A 47 7.30 -5.08 2.76
CA GLN A 47 8.12 -6.28 2.62
C GLN A 47 8.85 -6.32 1.28
N MET A 48 8.16 -6.02 0.17
CA MET A 48 8.73 -6.07 -1.19
C MET A 48 9.78 -5.01 -1.46
N ILE A 49 9.60 -3.80 -0.92
CA ILE A 49 10.46 -2.64 -1.25
C ILE A 49 11.54 -2.44 -0.19
N GLY A 50 11.18 -2.52 1.10
CA GLY A 50 12.05 -2.13 2.22
C GLY A 50 12.62 -3.28 3.02
N GLY A 51 12.27 -4.53 2.69
CA GLY A 51 12.60 -5.69 3.52
C GLY A 51 11.92 -5.65 4.89
N GLY A 52 10.73 -5.06 4.95
CA GLY A 52 9.90 -4.97 6.15
C GLY A 52 9.47 -6.34 6.70
N ALA A 53 8.66 -6.32 7.75
CA ALA A 53 8.13 -7.55 8.35
C ALA A 53 7.39 -8.41 7.31
N LEU A 54 7.43 -9.73 7.50
CA LEU A 54 6.65 -10.64 6.67
C LEU A 54 5.16 -10.33 6.82
N ALA A 55 4.49 -10.06 5.70
CA ALA A 55 3.04 -9.97 5.69
C ALA A 55 2.42 -11.31 6.08
N ALA A 56 1.24 -11.26 6.72
CA ALA A 56 0.46 -12.45 7.01
C ALA A 56 0.14 -13.22 5.71
N SER A 57 -0.02 -14.52 5.83
CA SER A 57 -0.55 -15.34 4.72
C SER A 57 -2.03 -15.03 4.51
N PRO A 58 -2.53 -15.02 3.26
CA PRO A 58 -3.95 -14.82 3.00
C PRO A 58 -4.78 -15.92 3.67
N GLN A 59 -5.89 -15.53 4.29
CA GLN A 59 -6.80 -16.43 5.00
C GLN A 59 -7.93 -16.94 4.10
N ASP A 60 -8.24 -16.23 3.02
CA ASP A 60 -9.31 -16.58 2.08
C ASP A 60 -8.96 -16.21 0.62
N ASP A 61 -9.90 -16.47 -0.28
CA ASP A 61 -9.77 -16.20 -1.71
C ASP A 61 -9.65 -14.70 -2.01
N ARG A 62 -10.39 -13.86 -1.28
CA ARG A 62 -10.38 -12.40 -1.45
C ARG A 62 -9.01 -11.83 -1.12
N GLU A 63 -8.45 -12.18 0.04
CA GLU A 63 -7.12 -11.78 0.44
C GLU A 63 -6.04 -12.29 -0.51
N ARG A 64 -6.17 -13.54 -0.99
CA ARG A 64 -5.21 -14.13 -1.94
C ARG A 64 -5.18 -13.36 -3.26
N VAL A 65 -6.33 -13.10 -3.88
CA VAL A 65 -6.41 -12.38 -5.15
C VAL A 65 -5.93 -10.94 -5.01
N VAL A 66 -6.32 -10.27 -3.92
CA VAL A 66 -5.87 -8.90 -3.64
C VAL A 66 -4.36 -8.83 -3.42
N LEU A 67 -3.76 -9.81 -2.71
CA LEU A 67 -2.32 -9.90 -2.57
C LEU A 67 -1.62 -10.20 -3.89
N ALA A 68 -2.15 -11.10 -4.73
CA ALA A 68 -1.60 -11.38 -6.05
C ALA A 68 -1.59 -10.12 -6.93
N PHE A 69 -2.68 -9.35 -6.92
CA PHE A 69 -2.75 -8.04 -7.57
C PHE A 69 -1.73 -7.05 -6.98
N THR A 70 -1.65 -6.92 -5.65
CA THR A 70 -0.72 -6.01 -4.98
C THR A 70 0.72 -6.32 -5.34
N GLU A 71 1.10 -7.60 -5.31
CA GLU A 71 2.45 -8.05 -5.66
C GLU A 71 2.78 -7.77 -7.10
N GLN A 72 1.89 -8.14 -8.03
CA GLN A 72 2.11 -7.90 -9.45
C GLN A 72 2.18 -6.40 -9.76
N TYR A 73 1.27 -5.60 -9.20
CA TYR A 73 1.23 -4.16 -9.44
C TYR A 73 2.52 -3.46 -9.00
N VAL A 74 3.04 -3.81 -7.82
CA VAL A 74 4.27 -3.24 -7.26
C VAL A 74 5.52 -3.74 -7.99
N LEU A 75 5.52 -5.00 -8.41
CA LEU A 75 6.65 -5.62 -9.13
C LEU A 75 6.74 -5.11 -10.58
N ASP A 76 5.62 -5.16 -11.30
CA ASP A 76 5.45 -4.74 -12.68
C ASP A 76 3.96 -4.53 -13.00
N ALA A 77 3.52 -3.27 -12.95
CA ALA A 77 2.15 -2.90 -13.29
C ALA A 77 1.75 -3.27 -14.74
N HIS A 78 2.70 -3.42 -15.67
CA HIS A 78 2.39 -3.90 -17.03
C HIS A 78 2.09 -5.40 -17.07
N GLY A 79 2.50 -6.16 -16.06
CA GLY A 79 2.18 -7.57 -15.90
C GLY A 79 0.82 -7.83 -15.24
N VAL A 80 0.05 -6.79 -14.89
CA VAL A 80 -1.34 -6.95 -14.47
C VAL A 80 -2.18 -7.34 -15.69
N THR A 81 -2.60 -8.60 -15.72
CA THR A 81 -3.39 -9.18 -16.82
C THR A 81 -4.88 -8.90 -16.69
N ASP A 82 -5.62 -8.98 -17.79
CA ASP A 82 -7.09 -8.92 -17.81
C ASP A 82 -7.74 -10.00 -16.93
N GLU A 83 -7.14 -11.20 -16.87
CA GLU A 83 -7.61 -12.30 -16.03
C GLU A 83 -7.54 -11.94 -14.54
N LEU A 84 -6.39 -11.44 -14.07
CA LEU A 84 -6.21 -10.95 -12.69
C LEU A 84 -7.17 -9.80 -12.37
N CYS A 85 -7.39 -8.88 -13.31
CA CYS A 85 -8.39 -7.83 -13.15
C CYS A 85 -9.80 -8.43 -13.00
N ALA A 86 -10.18 -9.41 -13.81
CA ALA A 86 -11.49 -10.06 -13.72
C ALA A 86 -11.67 -10.79 -12.38
N GLU A 87 -10.64 -11.49 -11.88
CA GLU A 87 -10.66 -12.11 -10.55
C GLU A 87 -10.84 -11.07 -9.44
N LEU A 88 -10.11 -9.95 -9.51
CA LEU A 88 -10.22 -8.88 -8.51
C LEU A 88 -11.63 -8.25 -8.51
N ASN A 89 -12.22 -8.03 -9.69
CA ASN A 89 -13.60 -7.54 -9.85
C ASN A 89 -14.66 -8.52 -9.32
N ALA A 90 -14.36 -9.82 -9.21
CA ALA A 90 -15.26 -10.80 -8.61
C ALA A 90 -15.35 -10.65 -7.07
N HIS A 91 -14.37 -10.00 -6.45
CA HIS A 91 -14.27 -9.83 -5.00
C HIS A 91 -14.46 -8.40 -4.50
N LEU A 92 -14.27 -7.40 -5.36
CA LEU A 92 -14.31 -5.99 -5.01
C LEU A 92 -15.24 -5.22 -5.95
N SER A 93 -16.01 -4.31 -5.38
CA SER A 93 -16.79 -3.32 -6.13
C SER A 93 -15.89 -2.28 -6.79
N ALA A 94 -16.42 -1.53 -7.78
CA ALA A 94 -15.67 -0.48 -8.45
C ALA A 94 -15.11 0.61 -7.50
N PRO A 95 -15.85 1.09 -6.47
CA PRO A 95 -15.29 2.00 -5.47
C PRO A 95 -14.16 1.37 -4.65
N GLU A 96 -14.30 0.10 -4.25
CA GLU A 96 -13.26 -0.62 -3.52
C GLU A 96 -11.99 -0.81 -4.36
N LEU A 97 -12.13 -1.06 -5.67
CA LEU A 97 -11.00 -1.15 -6.60
C LEU A 97 -10.26 0.18 -6.76
N ALA A 98 -11.00 1.28 -6.88
CA ALA A 98 -10.42 2.61 -6.92
C ALA A 98 -9.67 2.93 -5.62
N ALA A 99 -10.24 2.58 -4.46
CA ALA A 99 -9.59 2.74 -3.17
C ALA A 99 -8.33 1.86 -3.04
N LEU A 100 -8.44 0.58 -3.38
CA LEU A 100 -7.34 -0.38 -3.27
C LEU A 100 -6.13 0.03 -4.13
N THR A 101 -6.36 0.35 -5.40
CA THR A 101 -5.29 0.76 -6.32
C THR A 101 -4.61 2.06 -5.88
N THR A 102 -5.40 3.03 -5.41
CA THR A 102 -4.88 4.29 -4.85
C THR A 102 -4.08 4.05 -3.57
N ALA A 103 -4.58 3.19 -2.68
CA ALA A 103 -3.89 2.81 -1.45
C ALA A 103 -2.54 2.16 -1.74
N ILE A 104 -2.50 1.17 -2.64
CA ILE A 104 -1.27 0.48 -3.03
C ILE A 104 -0.25 1.47 -3.59
N ALA A 105 -0.63 2.32 -4.54
CA ALA A 105 0.27 3.32 -5.11
C ALA A 105 0.82 4.29 -4.05
N THR A 106 -0.01 4.64 -3.06
CA THR A 106 0.37 5.51 -1.94
C THR A 106 1.39 4.82 -1.02
N PHE A 107 1.11 3.59 -0.61
CA PHE A 107 2.04 2.80 0.22
C PHE A 107 3.35 2.52 -0.50
N GLU A 108 3.30 2.28 -1.80
CA GLU A 108 4.46 2.05 -2.65
C GLU A 108 5.36 3.30 -2.71
N ALA A 109 4.77 4.48 -2.91
CA ALA A 109 5.49 5.76 -2.89
C ALA A 109 6.13 6.04 -1.51
N LEU A 110 5.40 5.77 -0.42
CA LEU A 110 5.88 5.89 0.95
C LEU A 110 7.04 4.94 1.23
N ALA A 111 6.92 3.66 0.87
CA ALA A 111 7.95 2.66 1.08
C ALA A 111 9.23 2.99 0.29
N ARG A 112 9.11 3.47 -0.95
CA ARG A 112 10.27 3.93 -1.74
C ARG A 112 10.92 5.17 -1.15
N SER A 113 10.12 6.15 -0.73
CA SER A 113 10.62 7.34 -0.04
C SER A 113 11.42 6.94 1.21
N ARG A 114 10.90 6.00 1.99
CA ARG A 114 11.59 5.42 3.16
C ARG A 114 12.93 4.79 2.80
N ALA A 115 12.95 3.96 1.77
CA ALA A 115 14.16 3.27 1.32
C ALA A 115 15.25 4.25 0.87
N VAL A 116 14.88 5.32 0.15
CA VAL A 116 15.81 6.38 -0.28
C VAL A 116 16.31 7.20 0.91
N LEU A 117 15.39 7.64 1.78
CA LEU A 117 15.72 8.52 2.91
C LEU A 117 16.55 7.80 3.98
N LYS A 118 16.44 6.48 4.11
CA LYS A 118 17.30 5.68 4.99
C LYS A 118 18.79 5.94 4.73
N GLY A 119 19.19 6.07 3.47
CA GLY A 119 20.59 6.34 3.10
C GLY A 119 21.07 7.77 3.38
N VAL A 120 20.16 8.69 3.70
CA VAL A 120 20.49 10.06 4.14
C VAL A 120 20.72 10.12 5.66
N MET A 121 20.32 9.07 6.39
CA MET A 121 20.34 8.99 7.85
C MET A 121 21.52 8.16 8.42
N GLU A 122 22.33 7.56 7.55
CA GLU A 122 23.60 6.88 7.89
C GLU A 122 24.79 7.85 7.72
#